data_AF-X1IFV4-F1
#
_entry.id   AF-X1IFV4-F1
#
_cell.length_a   1.000
_cell.length_b   1.000
_cell.length_c   1.000
_cell.angle_alpha   90.00
_cell.angle_beta   90.00
_cell.angle_gamma   90.00
#
_symmetry.space_group_name_H-M   'P 1'
#
loop_
_entity.id
_entity.type
_entity.pdbx_description
1 polymer ?
#
loop_
_entity_poly.entity_id
_entity_poly.type
_entity_poly.pdbx_seq_one_letter_code
_entity_poly.pdbx_strand_id
1 'polypeptide(L)' 'MSDKMVKKVFSVTLPGPYVKALDCLVKGGIYMDPQAAIRNALRRLFQYHGIKTFTDKGVKLKTKDDPPKCED' A
#
# COMPACT_ATOMS: atom_id res chain seq x y z
N MET A 1 23.08 -4.59 12.57
CA MET A 1 21.73 -4.78 13.13
C MET A 1 20.74 -4.54 12.00
N SER A 2 20.02 -5.56 11.55
CA SER A 2 19.15 -5.46 10.37
C SER A 2 17.86 -4.72 10.72
N ASP A 3 17.63 -3.57 10.08
CA ASP A 3 16.38 -2.82 10.12
C ASP A 3 15.24 -3.73 9.65
N LYS A 4 14.46 -4.25 10.61
CA LYS A 4 13.27 -5.04 10.29
C LYS A 4 12.19 -4.06 9.82
N MET A 5 11.84 -4.12 8.53
CA MET A 5 10.65 -3.44 8.01
C MET A 5 9.44 -3.83 8.86
N VAL A 6 8.92 -2.89 9.64
CA VAL A 6 7.75 -3.11 10.48
C VAL A 6 6.52 -3.18 9.58
N LYS A 7 5.95 -4.38 9.47
CA LYS A 7 4.69 -4.58 8.73
C LYS A 7 3.56 -3.87 9.46
N LYS A 8 3.08 -2.75 8.91
CA LYS A 8 1.89 -2.06 9.42
C LYS A 8 0.62 -2.69 8.85
N VAL A 9 -0.35 -2.93 9.72
CA VAL A 9 -1.67 -3.45 9.37
C VAL A 9 -2.66 -2.28 9.37
N PHE A 10 -3.43 -2.17 8.30
CA PHE A 10 -4.48 -1.17 8.17
C PHE A 10 -5.82 -1.88 7.97
N SER A 11 -6.84 -1.43 8.71
CA SER A 11 -8.22 -1.79 8.46
C SER A 11 -8.84 -0.74 7.54
N VAL A 12 -9.64 -1.18 6.57
CA VAL A 12 -10.34 -0.29 5.65
C VAL A 12 -11.80 -0.71 5.57
N THR A 13 -12.69 0.28 5.60
CA THR A 13 -14.12 0.08 5.39
C THR A 13 -14.45 0.39 3.94
N LEU A 14 -15.14 -0.53 3.28
CA LEU A 14 -15.56 -0.39 1.88
C LEU A 14 -17.08 -0.52 1.77
N PRO A 15 -17.73 0.20 0.83
CA PRO A 15 -19.14 -0.03 0.54
C PRO A 15 -19.40 -1.47 0.07
N GLY A 16 -20.55 -2.04 0.47
CA GLY A 16 -20.90 -3.44 0.22
C GLY A 16 -20.71 -3.92 -1.22
N PRO A 17 -21.05 -3.15 -2.27
CA PRO A 17 -20.80 -3.55 -3.66
C PRO A 17 -19.31 -3.79 -3.97
N TYR A 18 -18.40 -3.01 -3.41
CA TYR A 18 -16.96 -3.18 -3.63
C TYR A 18 -16.42 -4.41 -2.90
N VAL A 19 -16.94 -4.72 -1.71
CA VAL A 19 -16.60 -5.97 -1.00
C VAL A 19 -17.03 -7.17 -1.82
N LYS A 20 -18.27 -7.16 -2.34
CA LYS A 20 -18.78 -8.22 -3.22
C LYS A 20 -17.94 -8.38 -4.49
N ALA A 21 -17.54 -7.26 -5.11
CA ALA A 21 -16.68 -7.30 -6.29
C ALA A 21 -15.31 -7.93 -5.98
N LEU A 22 -14.69 -7.58 -4.85
CA LEU A 22 -13.44 -8.19 -4.39
C LEU A 22 -13.60 -9.70 -4.18
N ASP A 23 -14.69 -10.13 -3.54
CA ASP A 23 -14.99 -11.54 -3.34
C ASP A 23 -15.17 -12.29 -4.66
N CYS A 24 -15.82 -11.69 -5.65
CA CYS A 24 -15.95 -12.27 -6.99
C CYS A 24 -14.59 -12.45 -7.68
N LEU A 25 -13.67 -11.48 -7.52
CA LEU A 25 -12.32 -11.59 -8.08
C LEU A 25 -11.51 -12.73 -7.45
N VAL A 26 -11.69 -12.95 -6.14
CA VAL A 26 -11.03 -14.05 -5.44
C VAL A 26 -11.66 -15.40 -5.81
N LYS A 27 -13.00 -15.48 -5.83
CA LYS A 27 -13.73 -16.70 -6.25
C LYS A 27 -13.43 -17.09 -7.71
N GLY A 28 -13.21 -16.10 -8.58
CA GLY A 28 -12.79 -16.30 -9.96
C GLY A 28 -11.32 -16.71 -10.12
N GLY A 29 -10.55 -16.81 -9.02
CA GLY A 29 -9.14 -17.21 -9.05
C GLY A 29 -8.18 -16.14 -9.60
N ILE A 30 -8.65 -14.91 -9.82
CA ILE A 30 -7.82 -13.80 -10.34
C ILE A 30 -6.83 -13.34 -9.27
N TYR A 31 -7.27 -13.36 -8.00
CA TYR A 31 -6.43 -13.06 -6.84
C TYR A 31 -6.60 -14.14 -5.79
N MET A 32 -5.51 -14.42 -5.05
CA MET A 32 -5.52 -15.40 -3.96
C MET A 32 -6.33 -14.91 -2.75
N ASP A 33 -6.31 -13.61 -2.49
CA ASP A 33 -6.98 -12.99 -1.35
C ASP A 33 -7.36 -11.53 -1.64
N PRO A 34 -8.33 -10.95 -0.91
CA PRO A 34 -8.74 -9.56 -1.12
C PRO A 34 -7.61 -8.54 -0.91
N GLN A 35 -6.66 -8.81 0.00
CA GLN A 35 -5.55 -7.90 0.26
C GLN A 35 -4.58 -7.88 -0.93
N ALA A 36 -4.36 -9.00 -1.61
CA ALA A 36 -3.56 -9.05 -2.83
C ALA A 36 -4.18 -8.19 -3.93
N ALA A 37 -5.50 -8.27 -4.11
CA ALA A 37 -6.24 -7.42 -5.05
C ALA A 37 -6.08 -5.92 -4.71
N ILE A 38 -6.28 -5.55 -3.45
CA ILE A 38 -6.15 -4.16 -2.98
C ILE A 38 -4.72 -3.64 -3.16
N ARG A 39 -3.70 -4.42 -2.78
CA ARG A 39 -2.29 -4.02 -2.96
C ARG A 39 -1.95 -3.81 -4.43
N ASN A 40 -2.46 -4.65 -5.33
CA ASN A 40 -2.22 -4.50 -6.76
C ASN A 40 -2.92 -3.25 -7.31
N ALA A 41 -4.17 -3.00 -6.91
CA ALA A 41 -4.91 -1.80 -7.28
C ALA A 41 -4.18 -0.53 -6.82
N LEU A 42 -3.70 -0.49 -5.57
CA LEU A 42 -2.93 0.64 -5.04
C LEU A 42 -1.62 0.86 -5.79
N ARG A 43 -0.89 -0.22 -6.15
CA ARG A 43 0.31 -0.09 -6.98
C ARG A 43 0.01 0.53 -8.33
N ARG A 44 -1.04 0.07 -9.01
CA ARG A 44 -1.47 0.63 -10.31
C ARG A 44 -1.89 2.08 -10.18
N LEU A 45 -2.62 2.43 -9.12
CA LEU A 45 -3.03 3.80 -8.83
C LEU A 45 -1.81 4.71 -8.62
N PHE A 46 -0.84 4.27 -7.82
CA PHE A 46 0.39 5.03 -7.60
C PHE A 46 1.22 5.17 -8.88
N GLN A 47 1.35 4.11 -9.67
CA GLN A 47 2.00 4.17 -10.98
C GLN A 47 1.31 5.15 -11.93
N TYR A 48 -0.02 5.14 -11.97
CA TYR A 48 -0.81 6.08 -12.78
C TYR A 48 -0.54 7.54 -12.39
N HIS A 49 -0.35 7.81 -11.09
CA HIS A 49 0.01 9.14 -10.58
C HIS A 49 1.52 9.43 -10.59
N GLY A 50 2.36 8.55 -11.15
CA GLY A 50 3.82 8.74 -11.16
C GLY A 50 4.49 8.60 -9.78
N ILE A 51 3.77 8.07 -8.78
CA ILE A 51 4.29 7.85 -7.44
C ILE A 51 5.12 6.55 -7.45
N LYS A 52 6.44 6.69 -7.26
CA LYS A 52 7.34 5.55 -7.18
C LYS A 52 7.03 4.72 -5.93
N THR A 53 6.48 3.53 -6.13
CA THR A 53 6.30 2.56 -5.06
C THR A 53 7.66 2.01 -4.62
N PHE A 54 7.90 1.89 -3.32
CA PHE A 54 9.17 1.47 -2.67
C PHE A 54 9.70 0.07 -3.04
N THR A 55 9.19 -0.57 -4.09
CA THR A 55 9.52 -1.95 -4.47
C THR A 55 10.66 -2.09 -5.47
N ASP A 56 11.21 -0.99 -5.99
CA ASP A 56 12.44 -1.04 -6.77
C ASP A 56 13.63 -1.17 -5.80
N LYS A 57 14.29 -2.31 -5.84
CA LYS A 57 15.32 -2.73 -4.88
C LYS A 57 16.46 -1.70 -4.84
N GLY A 58 16.62 -1.01 -3.70
CA GLY A 58 17.91 -0.40 -3.33
C GLY A 58 17.90 1.05 -2.86
N VAL A 59 17.00 1.49 -1.98
CA VAL A 59 17.10 2.85 -1.42
C VAL A 59 17.48 2.83 0.06
N LYS A 60 18.71 3.29 0.32
CA LYS A 60 19.19 3.77 1.62
C LYS A 60 18.26 4.89 2.09
N LEU A 61 17.57 4.67 3.21
CA LEU A 61 16.91 5.75 3.95
C LEU A 61 18.01 6.63 4.56
N LYS A 62 18.22 7.81 3.99
CA LYS A 62 18.73 8.96 4.75
C LYS A 62 17.56 9.89 4.99
N THR A 63 16.93 9.77 6.15
CA THR A 63 16.11 10.81 6.75
C THR A 63 17.05 11.81 7.43
N LYS A 64 17.45 12.82 6.68
CA LYS A 64 17.57 14.21 7.16
C LYS A 64 16.45 14.91 6.37
N ASP A 65 15.50 15.63 6.94
CA ASP A 65 15.63 16.69 7.93
C ASP A 65 14.34 16.82 8.77
N ASP A 66 14.50 17.62 9.81
CA ASP A 66 13.72 17.87 11.02
C ASP A 66 12.21 18.21 10.89
N PRO A 67 11.43 18.04 11.98
CA PRO A 67 10.01 18.42 12.01
C PRO A 67 9.84 19.94 11.82
N PRO A 68 8.76 20.40 11.15
CA PRO A 68 8.45 21.83 11.10
C PRO A 68 8.13 22.32 12.51
N LYS A 69 8.96 23.24 13.00
CA LYS A 69 8.69 24.07 14.19
C LYS A 69 7.41 24.87 13.94
N CYS A 70 6.44 24.76 14.85
CA CYS A 70 5.38 25.75 14.99
C CYS A 70 5.77 26.66 16.17
N GLU A 71 6.15 27.89 15.89
CA GLU A 71 6.20 28.97 16.90
C GLU A 71 5.40 30.16 16.37
N ASP A 72 4.56 30.70 17.24
CA ASP A 72 4.27 32.13 17.39
C ASP A 72 4.19 32.42 18.91
#